data_AF-A0A448X220-F1
#
_entry.id   AF-A0A448X220-F1
#
_cell.length_a   1.000
_cell.length_b   1.000
_cell.length_c   1.000
_cell.angle_alpha   90.00
_cell.angle_beta   90.00
_cell.angle_gamma   90.00
#
_symmetry.space_group_name_H-M   'P 1'
#
loop_
_entity.id
_entity.type
_entity.pdbx_description
1 polymer ?
#
loop_
_entity_poly.entity_id
_entity_poly.type
_entity_poly.pdbx_seq_one_letter_code
_entity_poly.pdbx_strand_id
1 'polypeptide(L)'
;MSGIRMSKYKHVFGKPLKREECYDSMRITKSSWDSCFCSVNPKFFAVVTEAAGGGRVPANAPLVSGHTAAVLDIQWCPHNDNLIASASEDCTAKVWDIPENGLTENLSEPVANLVGHQRRVGLVVWHPTAEHVLLTSGRPNSAI
;
A
#
# COMPACT_ATOMS: atom_id res chain seq x y z
N MET A 1 -44.47 1.37 19.95
CA MET A 1 -44.29 0.97 18.53
C MET A 1 -42.80 0.98 18.24
N SER A 2 -42.18 -0.19 17.99
CA SER A 2 -40.77 -0.23 17.64
C SER A 2 -40.63 0.18 16.17
N GLY A 3 -39.78 1.18 15.90
CA GLY A 3 -39.51 1.62 14.54
C GLY A 3 -38.72 0.52 13.82
N ILE A 4 -39.32 -0.09 12.81
CA ILE A 4 -38.60 -1.01 11.92
C ILE A 4 -37.50 -0.19 11.23
N ARG A 5 -36.24 -0.49 11.54
CA ARG A 5 -35.09 0.14 10.86
C ARG A 5 -35.02 -0.41 9.44
N MET A 6 -35.60 0.33 8.50
CA MET A 6 -35.47 0.05 7.07
C MET A 6 -34.05 0.40 6.63
N SER A 7 -33.26 -0.61 6.27
CA SER A 7 -31.94 -0.42 5.65
C SER A 7 -32.05 -0.64 4.15
N LYS A 8 -31.63 0.35 3.36
CA LYS A 8 -31.49 0.22 1.89
C LYS A 8 -30.42 -0.81 1.48
N TYR A 9 -29.60 -1.26 2.43
CA TYR A 9 -28.50 -2.20 2.21
C TYR A 9 -28.81 -3.62 2.69
N LYS A 10 -30.06 -3.94 3.03
CA LYS A 10 -30.47 -5.25 3.56
C LYS A 10 -30.13 -6.43 2.62
N HIS A 11 -29.97 -6.15 1.33
CA HIS A 11 -29.71 -7.14 0.28
C HIS A 11 -28.36 -6.96 -0.41
N VAL A 12 -27.40 -6.28 0.22
CA VAL A 12 -26.03 -6.20 -0.32
C VAL A 12 -25.32 -7.54 -0.07
N PHE A 13 -24.76 -8.14 -1.12
CA PHE A 13 -23.93 -9.34 -1.03
C PHE A 13 -22.73 -9.24 -1.97
N GLY A 14 -21.61 -9.86 -1.60
CA GLY A 14 -20.41 -9.93 -2.43
C GLY A 14 -20.52 -11.07 -3.44
N LYS A 15 -20.15 -10.80 -4.70
CA LYS A 15 -20.00 -11.83 -5.72
C LYS A 15 -18.53 -11.88 -6.15
N PRO A 16 -17.80 -12.97 -5.87
CA PRO A 16 -16.42 -13.09 -6.30
C PRO A 16 -16.34 -13.17 -7.84
N LEU A 17 -15.26 -12.63 -8.39
CA LEU A 17 -14.95 -12.71 -9.82
C LEU A 17 -14.51 -14.14 -10.20
N LYS A 18 -14.57 -14.46 -11.49
CA LYS A 18 -14.02 -15.72 -12.00
C LYS A 18 -12.50 -15.67 -11.90
N ARG A 19 -11.87 -16.85 -11.82
CA ARG A 19 -10.41 -16.97 -11.72
C ARG A 19 -9.65 -16.25 -12.85
N GLU A 20 -10.22 -16.23 -14.05
CA GLU A 20 -9.65 -15.57 -15.24
C GLU A 20 -9.58 -14.04 -15.10
N GLU A 21 -10.41 -13.47 -14.23
CA GLU A 21 -10.48 -12.03 -13.94
C GLU A 21 -9.69 -11.68 -12.66
N CYS A 22 -9.06 -12.67 -12.03
CA CYS A 22 -8.27 -12.49 -10.82
C CYS A 22 -6.78 -12.44 -11.14
N TYR A 23 -6.04 -11.66 -10.35
CA TYR A 23 -4.59 -11.75 -10.30
C TYR A 23 -4.18 -13.00 -9.53
N ASP A 24 -3.65 -13.99 -10.23
CA ASP A 24 -3.13 -15.24 -9.64
C ASP A 24 -1.61 -15.15 -9.45
N SER A 25 -1.07 -15.99 -8.58
CA SER A 25 0.36 -16.24 -8.41
C SER A 25 1.18 -15.05 -7.90
N MET A 26 0.55 -14.08 -7.24
CA MET A 26 1.27 -13.03 -6.50
C MET A 26 1.80 -13.57 -5.16
N ARG A 27 3.05 -13.22 -4.83
CA ARG A 27 3.63 -13.53 -3.51
C ARG A 27 3.35 -12.41 -2.54
N ILE A 28 2.23 -12.53 -1.86
CA ILE A 28 1.86 -11.62 -0.78
C ILE A 28 2.82 -11.85 0.39
N THR A 29 3.20 -10.76 1.07
CA THR A 29 4.00 -10.83 2.30
C THR A 29 3.41 -11.78 3.34
N LYS A 30 4.27 -12.56 4.01
CA LYS A 30 3.88 -13.35 5.20
C LYS A 30 4.12 -12.59 6.51
N SER A 31 4.45 -11.30 6.43
CA SER A 31 4.59 -10.45 7.60
C SER A 31 3.34 -10.56 8.47
N SER A 32 3.51 -10.79 9.77
CA SER A 32 2.40 -10.83 10.74
C SER A 32 1.96 -9.44 11.21
N TRP A 33 2.26 -8.40 10.44
CA TRP A 33 1.85 -7.04 10.73
C TRP A 33 0.36 -6.85 10.40
N ASP A 34 -0.40 -6.18 11.25
CA ASP A 34 -1.82 -5.91 10.99
C ASP A 34 -1.99 -4.70 10.07
N SER A 35 -1.71 -4.87 8.76
CA SER A 35 -2.04 -3.90 7.70
C SER A 35 -2.82 -4.59 6.58
N CYS A 36 -3.50 -3.82 5.74
CA CYS A 36 -4.23 -4.32 4.58
C CYS A 36 -3.31 -4.93 3.51
N PHE A 37 -2.00 -4.65 3.52
CA PHE A 37 -0.97 -5.15 2.56
C PHE A 37 -1.24 -4.92 1.07
N CYS A 38 -2.40 -4.39 0.71
CA CYS A 38 -2.78 -3.98 -0.62
C CYS A 38 -3.48 -2.63 -0.56
N SER A 39 -3.31 -1.84 -1.61
CA SER A 39 -3.97 -0.54 -1.77
C SER A 39 -4.33 -0.37 -3.24
N VAL A 40 -5.53 0.15 -3.52
CA VAL A 40 -6.05 0.27 -4.88
C VAL A 40 -6.58 1.68 -5.10
N ASN A 41 -6.35 2.22 -6.29
CA ASN A 41 -6.95 3.44 -6.77
C ASN A 41 -7.54 3.21 -8.18
N PRO A 42 -8.11 4.22 -8.85
CA PRO A 42 -8.70 4.06 -10.17
C PRO A 42 -7.73 3.61 -11.28
N LYS A 43 -6.42 3.81 -11.12
CA LYS A 43 -5.38 3.49 -12.12
C LYS A 43 -4.60 2.22 -11.82
N PHE A 44 -4.32 1.96 -10.54
CA PHE A 44 -3.34 0.99 -10.09
C PHE A 44 -3.84 0.19 -8.90
N PHE A 45 -3.34 -1.03 -8.78
CA PHE A 45 -3.39 -1.79 -7.54
C PHE A 45 -1.95 -2.06 -7.08
N ALA A 46 -1.68 -1.90 -5.80
CA ALA A 46 -0.40 -2.15 -5.18
C ALA A 46 -0.55 -3.28 -4.15
N VAL A 47 0.44 -4.16 -4.09
CA VAL A 47 0.49 -5.29 -3.15
C VAL A 47 1.90 -5.36 -2.58
N VAL A 48 2.01 -5.50 -1.26
CA VAL A 48 3.28 -5.71 -0.58
C VAL A 48 3.72 -7.15 -0.81
N THR A 49 4.84 -7.32 -1.51
CA THR A 49 5.44 -8.63 -1.82
C THR A 49 6.65 -8.91 -0.94
N GLU A 50 6.95 -10.19 -0.69
CA GLU A 50 8.21 -10.57 -0.04
C GLU A 50 9.40 -10.22 -0.95
N ALA A 51 10.28 -9.32 -0.48
CA ALA A 51 11.57 -9.08 -1.09
C ALA A 51 12.54 -10.23 -0.76
N ALA A 52 12.26 -11.44 -1.27
CA ALA A 52 13.20 -12.55 -1.34
C ALA A 52 12.71 -13.64 -2.31
N GLY A 53 13.29 -13.68 -3.52
CA GLY A 53 13.38 -14.83 -4.44
C GLY A 53 12.08 -15.52 -4.84
N GLY A 54 11.57 -15.23 -6.05
CA GLY A 54 10.13 -15.14 -6.37
C GLY A 54 9.37 -16.21 -7.17
N GLY A 55 8.27 -15.74 -7.80
CA GLY A 55 7.31 -16.44 -8.68
C GLY A 55 5.84 -16.24 -8.23
N ARG A 56 4.87 -15.75 -9.01
CA ARG A 56 4.75 -15.48 -10.46
C ARG A 56 3.70 -14.38 -10.78
N VAL A 57 4.08 -13.10 -10.60
CA VAL A 57 3.94 -12.04 -11.63
C VAL A 57 5.01 -12.38 -12.71
N PRO A 58 5.01 -11.93 -13.99
CA PRO A 58 6.14 -12.20 -14.89
C PRO A 58 7.45 -12.01 -14.13
N ALA A 59 8.38 -12.96 -14.21
CA ALA A 59 9.54 -13.02 -13.33
C ALA A 59 10.40 -11.74 -13.35
N ASN A 60 10.19 -10.90 -14.36
CA ASN A 60 10.82 -9.61 -14.60
C ASN A 60 9.85 -8.42 -14.47
N ALA A 61 8.72 -8.58 -13.79
CA ALA A 61 7.83 -7.46 -13.56
C ALA A 61 8.55 -6.45 -12.66
N PRO A 62 8.61 -5.19 -13.08
CA PRO A 62 9.30 -4.18 -12.32
C PRO A 62 8.64 -3.93 -10.97
N LEU A 63 9.47 -3.71 -9.95
CA LEU A 63 9.06 -3.54 -8.56
C LEU A 63 9.46 -2.17 -8.03
N VAL A 64 8.75 -1.71 -7.01
CA VAL A 64 9.23 -0.60 -6.16
C VAL A 64 10.16 -1.21 -5.10
N SER A 65 11.46 -0.96 -5.20
CA SER A 65 12.49 -1.72 -4.48
C SER A 65 13.55 -0.84 -3.80
N GLY A 66 13.18 0.32 -3.27
CA GLY A 66 14.12 1.22 -2.57
C GLY A 66 14.14 1.11 -1.04
N HIS A 67 13.32 0.25 -0.43
CA HIS A 67 13.40 -0.05 1.01
C HIS A 67 14.46 -1.12 1.29
N THR A 68 15.16 -1.01 2.42
CA THR A 68 16.22 -1.97 2.81
C THR A 68 15.72 -3.07 3.76
N ALA A 69 14.45 -2.98 4.18
CA ALA A 69 13.77 -3.98 5.00
C ALA A 69 12.29 -4.10 4.59
N ALA A 70 11.57 -5.00 5.26
CA ALA A 70 10.18 -5.31 4.94
C ALA A 70 9.27 -4.07 4.99
N VAL A 71 8.46 -3.89 3.94
CA VAL A 71 7.39 -2.89 3.92
C VAL A 71 6.25 -3.40 4.80
N LEU A 72 5.79 -2.53 5.71
CA LEU A 72 4.76 -2.83 6.70
C LEU A 72 3.40 -2.25 6.32
N ASP A 73 3.37 -1.13 5.59
CA ASP A 73 2.14 -0.46 5.20
C ASP A 73 2.31 0.32 3.88
N ILE A 74 1.23 0.46 3.12
CA ILE A 74 1.20 1.21 1.87
C ILE A 74 -0.12 1.95 1.67
N GLN A 75 -0.08 3.16 1.11
CA GLN A 75 -1.29 3.92 0.82
C GLN A 75 -1.12 4.86 -0.37
N TRP A 76 -2.05 4.79 -1.33
CA TRP A 76 -2.17 5.78 -2.41
C TRP A 76 -2.57 7.15 -1.88
N CYS A 77 -2.04 8.20 -2.50
CA CYS A 77 -2.41 9.57 -2.21
C CYS A 77 -3.84 9.84 -2.71
N PRO A 78 -4.74 10.39 -1.88
CA PRO A 78 -6.11 10.70 -2.29
C PRO A 78 -6.21 11.87 -3.29
N HIS A 79 -5.13 12.66 -3.43
CA HIS A 79 -5.09 13.81 -4.32
C HIS A 79 -4.34 13.52 -5.63
N ASN A 80 -3.62 12.40 -5.73
CA ASN A 80 -2.85 12.04 -6.91
C ASN A 80 -2.72 10.51 -7.06
N ASP A 81 -3.38 9.96 -8.09
CA ASP A 81 -3.41 8.53 -8.39
C ASP A 81 -2.03 7.93 -8.76
N ASN A 82 -1.03 8.76 -9.04
CA ASN A 82 0.32 8.30 -9.36
C ASN A 82 1.22 8.26 -8.12
N LEU A 83 0.81 8.85 -6.99
CA LEU A 83 1.62 8.88 -5.77
C LEU A 83 1.21 7.81 -4.76
N ILE A 84 2.17 7.05 -4.27
CA ILE A 84 2.00 6.07 -3.19
C ILE A 84 3.01 6.29 -2.08
N ALA A 85 2.58 6.15 -0.83
CA ALA A 85 3.45 6.12 0.34
C ALA A 85 3.65 4.68 0.82
N SER A 86 4.84 4.40 1.37
CA SER A 86 5.15 3.13 2.02
C SER A 86 5.87 3.33 3.35
N ALA A 87 5.56 2.47 4.32
CA ALA A 87 6.19 2.40 5.64
C ALA A 87 7.05 1.13 5.74
N SER A 88 8.21 1.18 6.38
CA SER A 88 9.10 0.01 6.45
C SER A 88 9.76 -0.21 7.83
N GLU A 89 10.23 -1.44 8.02
CA GLU A 89 11.12 -1.83 9.11
C GLU A 89 12.49 -1.12 9.08
N ASP A 90 12.86 -0.52 7.95
CA ASP A 90 14.11 0.25 7.81
C ASP A 90 14.08 1.62 8.52
N CYS A 91 13.03 1.88 9.29
CA CYS A 91 12.79 3.12 10.04
C CYS A 91 12.46 4.34 9.17
N THR A 92 12.15 4.13 7.89
CA THR A 92 11.77 5.19 6.97
C THR A 92 10.35 5.00 6.44
N ALA A 93 9.74 6.14 6.06
CA ALA A 93 8.63 6.14 5.13
C ALA A 93 9.10 6.77 3.81
N LYS A 94 8.62 6.27 2.69
CA LYS A 94 9.00 6.75 1.35
C LYS A 94 7.76 7.06 0.52
N VAL A 95 7.88 8.06 -0.34
CA VAL A 95 6.85 8.41 -1.33
C VAL A 95 7.39 8.15 -2.72
N TRP A 96 6.57 7.52 -3.56
CA TRP A 96 6.93 7.07 -4.90
C TRP A 96 5.97 7.69 -5.91
N ASP A 97 6.51 8.08 -7.06
CA ASP A 97 5.72 8.48 -8.21
C ASP A 97 5.76 7.37 -9.25
N ILE A 98 4.58 6.82 -9.55
CA ILE A 98 4.39 5.72 -10.47
C ILE A 98 4.10 6.31 -11.85
N PRO A 99 4.88 5.98 -12.88
CA PRO A 99 4.64 6.48 -14.24
C PRO A 99 3.23 6.13 -14.72
N GLU A 100 2.65 6.98 -15.56
CA GLU A 100 1.28 6.82 -16.07
C GLU A 100 1.05 5.47 -16.78
N ASN A 101 2.07 4.96 -17.46
CA ASN A 101 2.03 3.67 -18.16
C ASN A 101 2.40 2.47 -17.27
N GLY A 102 2.49 2.68 -15.96
CA GLY A 102 3.04 1.71 -15.02
C GLY A 102 4.56 1.65 -15.06
N LEU A 103 5.12 0.74 -14.27
CA LEU A 103 6.56 0.56 -14.16
C LEU A 103 7.10 -0.18 -15.40
N THR A 104 8.21 0.31 -15.96
CA THR A 104 8.99 -0.37 -17.02
C THR A 104 10.27 -1.01 -16.49
N GLU A 105 10.80 -0.47 -15.39
CA GLU A 105 11.98 -0.94 -14.67
C GLU A 105 11.77 -0.78 -13.16
N ASN A 106 12.64 -1.39 -12.36
CA ASN A 106 12.53 -1.28 -10.91
C ASN A 106 12.68 0.18 -10.46
N LEU A 107 11.76 0.65 -9.63
CA LEU A 107 11.81 1.98 -9.03
C LEU A 107 12.53 1.89 -7.69
N SER A 108 13.79 2.31 -7.66
CA SER A 108 14.60 2.36 -6.43
C SER A 108 14.61 3.75 -5.78
N GLU A 109 14.44 4.80 -6.58
CA GLU A 109 14.54 6.19 -6.12
C GLU A 109 13.18 6.72 -5.70
N PRO A 110 12.97 7.06 -4.42
CA PRO A 110 11.74 7.70 -3.97
C PRO A 110 11.77 9.20 -4.28
N VAL A 111 10.58 9.78 -4.47
CA VAL A 111 10.40 11.25 -4.57
C VAL A 111 10.66 11.92 -3.23
N ALA A 112 10.27 11.27 -2.13
CA ALA A 112 10.54 11.75 -0.79
C ALA A 112 10.98 10.58 0.11
N ASN A 113 12.03 10.82 0.89
CA ASN A 113 12.53 9.89 1.90
C ASN A 113 12.36 10.52 3.29
N LEU A 114 11.35 10.07 4.04
CA LEU A 114 10.98 10.61 5.34
C LEU A 114 11.74 9.85 6.43
N VAL A 115 12.75 10.51 6.97
CA VAL A 115 13.61 10.00 8.03
C VAL A 115 13.33 10.78 9.31
N GLY A 116 12.90 10.08 10.36
CA GLY A 116 12.58 10.72 11.64
C GLY A 116 12.29 9.72 12.75
N HIS A 117 11.72 8.55 12.43
CA HIS A 117 11.52 7.49 13.39
C HIS A 117 12.84 6.77 13.73
N GLN A 118 13.00 6.40 15.00
CA GLN A 118 14.18 5.65 15.48
C GLN A 118 14.02 4.12 15.42
N ARG A 119 12.83 3.64 15.08
CA ARG A 119 12.51 2.23 14.80
C ARG A 119 11.56 2.16 13.60
N ARG A 120 11.13 0.93 13.27
CA ARG A 120 10.16 0.64 12.22
C ARG A 120 8.98 1.61 12.19
N VAL A 121 8.65 2.05 10.98
CA VAL A 121 7.43 2.78 10.68
C VAL A 121 6.38 1.74 10.30
N GLY A 122 5.32 1.66 11.10
CA GLY A 122 4.30 0.63 10.94
C GLY A 122 3.06 1.09 10.20
N LEU A 123 2.85 2.41 10.05
CA LEU A 123 1.66 2.99 9.45
C LEU A 123 1.99 4.25 8.67
N VAL A 124 1.32 4.43 7.52
CA VAL A 124 1.32 5.66 6.71
C VAL A 124 -0.12 6.06 6.40
N VAL A 125 -0.47 7.33 6.66
CA VAL A 125 -1.82 7.85 6.38
C VAL A 125 -1.75 9.23 5.74
N TRP A 126 -2.18 9.35 4.49
CA TRP A 126 -2.36 10.63 3.82
C TRP A 126 -3.50 11.42 4.45
N HIS A 127 -3.31 12.72 4.61
CA HIS A 127 -4.38 13.60 5.02
C HIS A 127 -5.47 13.63 3.93
N PRO A 128 -6.76 13.50 4.28
CA PRO A 128 -7.83 13.36 3.28
C PRO A 128 -8.18 14.65 2.53
N THR A 129 -7.74 15.81 3.02
CA THR A 129 -8.12 17.12 2.46
C THR A 129 -6.96 18.10 2.27
N ALA A 130 -5.78 17.77 2.78
CA ALA A 130 -4.62 18.66 2.72
C ALA A 130 -3.58 17.98 1.85
N GLU A 131 -3.21 18.67 0.78
CA GLU A 131 -2.23 18.16 -0.17
C GLU A 131 -0.85 18.05 0.50
N HIS A 132 -0.11 17.02 0.13
CA HIS A 132 1.26 16.76 0.63
C HIS A 132 1.40 16.58 2.15
N VAL A 133 0.31 16.35 2.88
CA VAL A 133 0.35 16.02 4.31
C VAL A 133 0.22 14.51 4.46
N LEU A 134 1.22 13.91 5.12
CA LEU A 134 1.30 12.49 5.43
C LEU A 134 1.61 12.32 6.91
N LEU A 135 0.85 11.47 7.60
CA LEU A 135 1.12 11.05 8.97
C LEU A 135 1.84 9.70 8.93
N THR A 136 2.91 9.58 9.70
CA THR A 136 3.64 8.32 9.89
C THR A 136 3.68 7.93 11.35
N SER A 137 3.54 6.64 11.66
CA SER A 137 3.59 6.15 13.04
C SER A 137 4.51 4.95 13.19
N GLY A 138 5.34 4.97 14.23
CA GLY A 138 6.36 3.96 14.48
C GLY A 138 6.64 3.76 15.98
N ARG A 139 7.28 2.64 16.34
CA ARG A 139 7.63 2.37 17.75
C ARG A 139 8.90 3.12 18.18
N PRO A 140 9.06 3.48 19.47
CA PRO A 140 8.03 3.53 20.51
C PRO A 140 7.09 4.71 20.25
N ASN A 141 5.78 4.44 20.09
CA ASN A 141 4.64 5.37 19.96
C ASN A 141 4.96 6.81 19.52
N SER A 142 5.71 6.96 18.44
CA SER A 142 6.01 8.26 17.84
C SER A 142 5.15 8.40 16.59
N ALA A 143 4.44 9.51 16.49
CA ALA A 143 3.78 9.93 15.27
C ALA A 143 4.50 11.19 14.77
N ILE A 144 4.80 11.23 13.47
CA ILE A 144 5.45 12.35 12.78
C ILE A 144 4.53 12.82 11.66
#